data_AF-A0A1Y2JJC0-F1
#
_entry.id   AF-A0A1Y2JJC0-F1
#
_cell.length_a   1.000
_cell.length_b   1.000
_cell.length_c   1.000
_cell.angle_alpha   90.00
_cell.angle_beta   90.00
_cell.angle_gamma   90.00
#
_symmetry.space_group_name_H-M   'P 1'
#
loop_
_entity.id
_entity.type
_entity.pdbx_description
1 polymer ?
#
loop_
_entity_poly.entity_id
_entity_poly.type
_entity_poly.pdbx_seq_one_letter_code
_entity_poly.pdbx_strand_id
1 'polypeptide(L)' 'MLNEARVLAIIPISRTTLYRMEKAGRFPKSTYISPNRRVWYEDQIVAWQNAVNEFDPRRGRGPGRRRRGA' A
#
# COMPACT_ATOMS: atom_id res chain seq x y z
N MET A 1 7.66 6.12 12.74
CA MET A 1 6.19 5.85 12.64
C MET A 1 5.60 6.82 11.62
N LEU A 2 4.79 6.31 10.69
CA LEU A 2 4.23 7.06 9.57
C LEU A 2 2.71 7.12 9.69
N ASN A 3 2.14 8.31 9.47
CA ASN A 3 0.70 8.46 9.33
C ASN A 3 0.26 8.15 7.88
N GLU A 4 -1.05 8.04 7.66
CA GLU A 4 -1.61 7.74 6.34
C GLU A 4 -1.12 8.70 5.24
N ALA A 5 -1.11 10.01 5.50
CA ALA A 5 -0.68 11.00 4.53
C ALA A 5 0.80 10.82 4.11
N ARG A 6 1.67 10.47 5.06
CA ARG A 6 3.10 10.21 4.79
C ARG A 6 3.30 8.91 4.04
N VAL A 7 2.54 7.86 4.36
CA VAL A 7 2.57 6.59 3.60
C VAL A 7 2.13 6.83 2.14
N LEU A 8 1.08 7.61 1.92
CA LEU A 8 0.60 7.97 0.58
C LEU A 8 1.54 8.92 -0.18
N ALA A 9 2.38 9.68 0.53
CA ALA A 9 3.41 10.50 -0.10
C ALA A 9 4.62 9.66 -0.55
N ILE A 10 4.97 8.61 0.20
CA ILE A 10 6.06 7.69 -0.14
C ILE A 10 5.63 6.73 -1.26
N ILE A 11 4.39 6.23 -1.19
CA ILE A 11 3.88 5.23 -2.12
C ILE A 11 2.79 5.90 -2.97
N PRO A 12 2.99 6.05 -4.29
CA PRO A 12 2.05 6.76 -5.17
C PRO A 12 0.82 5.90 -5.51
N ILE A 13 0.07 5.47 -4.50
CA ILE A 13 -1.18 4.72 -4.61
C ILE A 13 -2.32 5.47 -3.94
N SER A 14 -3.56 5.15 -4.31
CA SER A 14 -4.73 5.69 -3.62
C SER A 14 -4.93 5.04 -2.26
N ARG A 15 -5.55 5.76 -1.32
CA ARG A 15 -5.98 5.22 -0.02
C ARG A 15 -6.82 3.94 -0.13
N THR A 16 -7.71 3.88 -1.10
CA THR A 16 -8.51 2.69 -1.37
C THR A 16 -7.66 1.49 -1.80
N THR A 17 -6.57 1.74 -2.53
CA THR A 17 -5.63 0.70 -2.93
C THR A 17 -4.83 0.21 -1.71
N LEU A 18 -4.38 1.13 -0.85
CA LEU A 18 -3.70 0.82 0.40
C LEU A 18 -4.52 -0.18 1.24
N TYR A 19 -5.79 0.14 1.52
CA TYR A 19 -6.67 -0.75 2.30
C TYR A 19 -6.96 -2.08 1.59
N ARG A 20 -7.04 -2.10 0.26
CA ARG A 20 -7.19 -3.36 -0.50
C ARG A 20 -5.94 -4.23 -0.38
N MET A 21 -4.75 -3.64 -0.44
CA MET A 21 -3.50 -4.36 -0.30
C MET A 21 -3.29 -4.86 1.13
N GLU A 22 -3.67 -4.06 2.13
CA GLU A 22 -3.73 -4.48 3.54
C GLU A 22 -4.67 -5.68 3.73
N LYS A 23 -5.90 -5.60 3.18
CA LYS A 23 -6.87 -6.72 3.22
C LYS A 23 -6.35 -7.96 2.49
N ALA A 24 -5.61 -7.79 1.40
CA ALA A 24 -5.01 -8.87 0.63
C ALA A 24 -3.72 -9.44 1.26
N GLY A 25 -3.26 -8.89 2.39
CA GLY A 25 -2.00 -9.29 3.04
C GLY A 25 -0.74 -8.92 2.24
N ARG A 26 -0.87 -8.04 1.24
CA ARG A 26 0.23 -7.58 0.38
C ARG A 26 0.90 -6.30 0.87
N PHE A 27 0.35 -5.70 1.92
CA PHE A 27 0.85 -4.48 2.53
C PHE A 27 0.89 -4.66 4.06
N PRO A 28 1.84 -4.02 4.76
CA PRO A 28 1.89 -4.08 6.22
C PRO A 28 0.59 -3.65 6.89
N LYS A 29 0.21 -4.35 7.96
CA LYS A 29 -1.01 -4.04 8.74
C LYS A 29 -0.86 -2.68 9.41
N SER A 30 -1.93 -1.91 9.40
CA SER A 30 -1.99 -0.65 10.15
C SER A 30 -2.14 -0.92 11.66
N THR A 31 -1.46 -0.12 12.48
CA THR A 31 -1.59 -0.15 13.94
C THR A 31 -2.35 1.08 14.42
N TYR A 32 -3.25 0.89 15.38
CA TYR A 32 -3.98 2.00 16.00
C TYR A 32 -3.23 2.49 17.23
N ILE A 33 -2.82 3.76 17.22
CA ILE A 33 -2.22 4.42 18.41
C ILE A 33 -3.27 5.18 19.21
N SER A 34 -4.27 5.75 18.53
CA SER A 34 -5.40 6.42 19.17
C SER A 34 -6.71 5.97 18.53
N PRO A 35 -7.86 6.24 19.17
CA PRO A 35 -9.14 6.14 18.49
C PRO A 35 -9.05 6.90 17.17
N ASN A 36 -9.38 6.22 16.07
CA ASN A 36 -9.36 6.73 14.69
C ASN A 36 -7.99 7.07 14.07
N ARG A 37 -6.85 6.92 14.75
CA ARG A 37 -5.53 7.14 14.12
C ARG A 37 -4.81 5.83 13.86
N ARG A 38 -4.67 5.53 12.57
CA ARG A 38 -3.85 4.46 12.04
C ARG A 38 -2.45 4.98 11.73
N VAL A 39 -1.45 4.20 12.10
CA VAL A 39 -0.05 4.43 11.74
C VAL A 39 0.56 3.16 11.18
N TRP A 40 1.66 3.36 10.46
CA TRP A 40 2.53 2.30 9.98
C TRP A 40 3.93 2.47 10.55
N TYR A 41 4.58 1.35 10.76
CA TYR A 41 5.97 1.30 11.18
C TYR A 41 6.87 1.48 9.97
N GLU A 42 7.88 2.35 10.09
CA GLU A 42 8.74 2.71 8.97
C GLU A 42 9.59 1.51 8.54
N ASP A 43 10.10 0.75 9.50
CA ASP A 43 10.78 -0.53 9.32
C ASP A 43 9.95 -1.52 8.50
N GLN A 44 8.65 -1.65 8.77
CA GLN A 44 7.75 -2.50 7.99
C GLN A 44 7.56 -1.99 6.56
N ILE A 45 7.47 -0.67 6.37
CA ILE A 45 7.36 -0.08 5.04
C ILE A 45 8.66 -0.25 4.25
N VAL A 46 9.82 -0.11 4.88
CA VAL A 46 11.13 -0.32 4.26
C VAL A 46 11.34 -1.79 3.91
N ALA A 47 11.03 -2.71 4.83
CA ALA A 47 11.10 -4.15 4.57
C ALA A 47 10.15 -4.56 3.43
N TRP A 48 8.93 -4.00 3.40
CA TRP A 48 7.99 -4.20 2.30
C TRP A 48 8.52 -3.61 0.99
N GLN A 49 9.09 -2.41 1.00
CA GLN A 49 9.69 -1.82 -0.20
C GLN A 49 10.81 -2.70 -0.75
N ASN A 50 11.68 -3.24 0.11
CA ASN A 50 12.75 -4.15 -0.31
C ASN A 50 12.19 -5.46 -0.89
N ALA A 51 11.18 -6.06 -0.24
CA ALA A 51 10.50 -7.26 -0.75
C ALA A 51 9.73 -7.00 -2.05
N VAL A 52 9.20 -5.79 -2.23
CA VAL A 52 8.55 -5.36 -3.48
C VAL A 52 9.57 -4.97 -4.52
N ASN A 53 10.77 -4.49 -4.18
CA ASN A 53 11.80 -4.13 -5.15
C ASN A 53 12.38 -5.36 -5.88
N GLU A 54 12.10 -6.56 -5.36
CA GLU A 54 12.24 -7.82 -6.11
C GLU A 54 11.24 -7.94 -7.28
N PHE A 55 10.35 -6.94 -7.49
CA PHE A 55 9.40 -6.90 -8.61
C PHE A 55 10.00 -6.44 -9.92
N ASP A 56 10.26 -7.45 -10.75
CA ASP A 56 9.92 -7.54 -12.17
C ASP A 56 9.28 -6.27 -12.80
N PRO A 57 10.01 -5.55 -13.67
CA PRO A 57 9.50 -4.42 -14.46
C PRO A 57 8.27 -4.76 -15.30
N ARG A 58 7.97 -6.07 -15.48
CA ARG A 58 6.82 -6.58 -16.21
C ARG A 58 5.60 -6.84 -15.35
N ARG A 59 5.53 -6.36 -14.09
CA ARG A 59 4.29 -6.42 -13.30
C ARG A 59 3.22 -5.53 -13.94
N GLY A 60 2.63 -6.04 -15.01
CA GLY A 60 1.65 -5.38 -15.83
C GLY A 60 0.43 -5.01 -15.00
N ARG A 61 -0.29 -4.00 -15.52
CA ARG A 61 -1.59 -3.55 -15.06
C ARG A 61 -2.45 -4.77 -14.66
N GLY A 62 -2.77 -4.91 -13.37
CA GLY A 62 -3.49 -6.07 -12.87
C GLY A 62 -4.77 -6.37 -13.67
N PRO A 63 -5.10 -7.66 -13.90
CA PRO A 63 -6.27 -8.05 -14.68
C PRO A 63 -7.52 -7.61 -13.91
N GLY A 64 -8.23 -6.60 -14.41
CA GLY A 64 -9.43 -6.12 -13.72
C GLY A 64 -9.92 -4.72 -14.10
N ARG A 65 -9.13 -3.91 -14.82
CA ARG A 65 -9.71 -2.73 -15.47
C ARG A 65 -10.48 -3.18 -16.71
N ARG A 66 -11.78 -3.46 -16.54
CA ARG A 66 -12.74 -3.43 -17.65
C ARG A 66 -12.52 -2.11 -18.40
N ARG A 67 -12.34 -2.16 -19.73
CA ARG A 67 -12.42 -0.96 -20.56
C ARG A 67 -13.76 -0.33 -20.22
N ARG A 68 -13.76 0.88 -19.65
CA ARG A 68 -14.99 1.64 -19.45
C ARG A 68 -15.52 1.85 -20.86
N GLY A 69 -16.65 1.19 -21.18
CA GLY A 69 -17.19 1.09 -22.52
C GLY A 69 -17.31 2.47 -23.16
N ALA A 70 -16.93 2.52 -24.44
CA ALA A 70 -17.30 3.58 -25.35
C ALA A 70 -18.79 3.46 -25.70
#